data_AF-Q3JW51-F1
#
_entry.id   AF-Q3JW51-F1
#
_cell.length_a   1.000
_cell.length_b   1.000
_cell.length_c   1.000
_cell.angle_alpha   90.00
_cell.angle_beta   90.00
_cell.angle_gamma   90.00
#
_symmetry.space_group_name_H-M   'P 1'
#
loop_
_entity.id
_entity.type
_entity.pdbx_description
1 polymer ?
#
loop_
_entity_poly.entity_id
_entity_poly.type
_entity_poly.pdbx_seq_one_letter_code
_entity_poly.pdbx_strand_id
1 'polypeptide(L)'
;MRLIEPNEHAGYLAALHARGLSGNEFTLRETDTTDPKGDENIGQTGFVTITRHSTHATREYPLGDAGDWLQHFKKDLEAGAFD
;
A
#
# COMPACT_ATOMS: atom_id res chain seq x y z
N MET A 1 -2.48 -4.91 -14.71
CA MET A 1 -1.40 -3.92 -14.52
C MET A 1 -0.97 -4.01 -13.06
N ARG A 2 0.32 -3.87 -12.75
CA ARG A 2 0.77 -3.67 -11.36
C ARG A 2 0.95 -2.17 -11.20
N LEU A 3 0.24 -1.58 -10.25
CA LEU A 3 0.40 -0.17 -9.90
C LEU A 3 1.60 0.03 -8.99
N ILE A 4 1.99 -1.00 -8.24
CA ILE A 4 3.15 -0.99 -7.37
C ILE A 4 4.37 -1.49 -8.13
N GLU A 5 5.42 -0.68 -8.14
CA GLU A 5 6.71 -1.03 -8.70
C GLU A 5 7.40 -2.12 -7.88
N PRO A 6 8.20 -2.99 -8.52
CA PRO A 6 8.96 -4.02 -7.79
C PRO A 6 9.91 -3.43 -6.74
N ASN A 7 10.41 -2.22 -6.94
CA ASN A 7 11.24 -1.52 -5.97
C ASN A 7 10.44 -1.12 -4.71
N GLU A 8 9.21 -0.65 -4.88
CA GLU A 8 8.32 -0.30 -3.76
C GLU A 8 7.90 -1.55 -2.98
N HIS A 9 7.59 -2.64 -3.68
CA HIS A 9 7.28 -3.92 -3.06
C HIS A 9 8.46 -4.46 -2.24
N ALA A 10 9.70 -4.32 -2.73
CA ALA A 10 10.90 -4.68 -1.98
C ALA A 10 11.05 -3.80 -0.72
N GLY A 11 10.78 -2.50 -0.82
CA GLY A 11 10.79 -1.58 0.32
C GLY A 11 9.74 -1.91 1.38
N TYR A 12 8.56 -2.36 0.95
CA TYR A 12 7.48 -2.82 1.83
C TYR A 12 7.90 -4.07 2.62
N LEU A 13 8.45 -5.07 1.93
CA LEU A 13 8.96 -6.29 2.59
C LEU A 13 10.10 -5.98 3.56
N ALA A 14 11.00 -5.07 3.19
CA ALA A 14 12.09 -4.64 4.06
C ALA A 14 11.58 -3.95 5.33
N ALA A 15 10.53 -3.11 5.24
CA ALA A 15 9.92 -2.44 6.38
C ALA A 15 9.26 -3.44 7.36
N LEU A 16 8.57 -4.45 6.84
CA LEU A 16 8.00 -5.52 7.66
C LEU A 16 9.09 -6.34 8.35
N HIS A 17 10.11 -6.75 7.59
CA HIS A 17 11.22 -7.53 8.11
C HIS A 17 12.00 -6.77 9.19
N ALA A 18 12.16 -5.45 9.06
CA ALA A 18 12.80 -4.60 10.07
C ALA A 18 12.08 -4.61 11.43
N ARG A 19 10.79 -4.92 11.46
CA ARG A 19 10.00 -5.08 12.69
C ARG A 19 9.78 -6.54 13.09
N GLY A 20 10.37 -7.49 12.38
CA GLY A 20 10.15 -8.92 12.59
C GLY A 20 8.75 -9.40 12.20
N LEU A 21 8.05 -8.63 11.36
CA LEU A 21 6.71 -8.98 10.87
C LEU A 21 6.82 -9.81 9.59
N SER A 22 5.96 -10.82 9.48
CA SER A 22 5.90 -11.64 8.27
C SER A 22 5.03 -10.97 7.22
N GLY A 23 5.54 -10.82 6.00
CA GLY A 23 4.75 -10.37 4.84
C GLY A 23 3.47 -11.19 4.63
N ASN A 24 3.45 -12.44 5.08
CA ASN A 24 2.27 -13.30 5.01
C ASN A 24 1.15 -12.94 6.00
N GLU A 25 1.44 -12.15 7.04
CA GLU A 25 0.41 -11.58 7.92
C GLU A 25 -0.25 -10.34 7.33
N PHE A 26 0.26 -9.84 6.21
CA PHE A 26 -0.23 -8.64 5.57
C PHE A 26 -0.66 -8.94 4.14
N THR A 27 -1.91 -8.60 3.81
CA THR A 27 -2.42 -8.66 2.45
C THR A 27 -2.28 -7.29 1.81
N LEU A 28 -1.60 -7.24 0.68
CA LEU A 28 -1.45 -6.06 -0.17
C LEU A 28 -2.40 -6.21 -1.36
N ARG A 29 -3.39 -5.31 -1.49
CA ARG A 29 -4.37 -5.32 -2.57
C ARG A 29 -4.34 -3.99 -3.32
N GLU A 30 -3.91 -4.05 -4.57
CA GLU A 30 -3.93 -2.92 -5.49
C GLU A 30 -5.32 -2.78 -6.11
N THR A 31 -5.91 -1.59 -6.02
CA THR A 31 -7.16 -1.26 -6.69
C THR A 31 -6.90 -0.15 -7.71
N ASP A 32 -7.13 -0.48 -8.97
CA ASP A 32 -7.07 0.47 -10.07
C ASP A 32 -8.38 1.26 -10.12
N THR A 33 -8.29 2.58 -10.05
CA THR A 33 -9.46 3.47 -10.15
C THR A 33 -9.51 4.19 -11.50
N THR A 34 -8.67 3.80 -12.46
CA THR A 34 -8.73 4.38 -13.80
C THR A 34 -9.93 3.79 -14.54
N ASP A 35 -11.03 4.51 -14.47
CA ASP A 35 -12.28 4.12 -15.11
C ASP A 35 -12.09 4.15 -16.65
N PRO A 36 -12.26 3.04 -17.38
CA PRO A 36 -11.95 2.99 -18.81
C PRO A 36 -12.97 3.75 -19.69
N LYS A 37 -14.01 4.38 -19.11
CA LYS A 37 -15.12 4.98 -19.87
C LYS A 37 -15.47 6.43 -19.54
N GLY A 38 -14.84 7.05 -18.55
CA GLY A 38 -15.24 8.38 -18.08
C GLY A 38 -14.12 9.40 -18.22
N ASP A 39 -14.38 10.44 -18.99
CA ASP A 39 -13.59 11.66 -19.10
C ASP A 39 -13.46 12.34 -17.72
N GLU A 40 -12.48 11.96 -16.89
CA GLU A 40 -12.08 12.78 -15.74
C GLU A 40 -10.56 12.73 -15.53
N ASN A 41 -9.99 13.92 -15.70
CA ASN A 41 -8.60 14.27 -15.51
C ASN A 41 -8.30 14.34 -14.00
N ILE A 42 -8.05 13.20 -13.37
CA ILE A 42 -7.63 13.15 -11.96
C ILE A 42 -6.40 12.27 -11.89
N GLY A 43 -5.24 12.87 -11.57
CA GLY A 43 -3.92 12.22 -11.52
C GLY A 43 -3.74 11.17 -10.42
N GLN A 44 -4.81 10.49 -10.05
CA GLN A 44 -4.84 9.39 -9.09
C GLN A 44 -5.06 8.07 -9.84
N THR A 45 -3.97 7.33 -9.98
CA THR A 45 -3.89 6.12 -10.80
C THR A 45 -4.52 4.91 -10.09
N GLY A 46 -4.58 4.91 -8.76
CA GLY A 46 -5.23 3.86 -7.97
C GLY A 46 -5.03 4.03 -6.47
N PHE A 47 -5.23 2.95 -5.72
CA PHE A 47 -4.89 2.86 -4.30
C PHE A 47 -4.43 1.45 -3.91
N VAL A 48 -3.63 1.35 -2.86
CA VAL A 48 -3.23 0.10 -2.23
C VAL A 48 -3.90 -0.04 -0.87
N THR A 49 -4.61 -1.13 -0.69
CA THR A 49 -5.18 -1.55 0.58
C THR A 49 -4.22 -2.55 1.24
N ILE A 50 -3.82 -2.27 2.47
CA ILE A 50 -2.97 -3.14 3.29
C ILE A 50 -3.77 -3.60 4.49
N THR A 51 -3.98 -4.91 4.59
CA THR A 51 -4.73 -5.52 5.70
C THR A 51 -3.82 -6.45 6.48
N ARG A 52 -3.65 -6.18 7.79
CA ARG A 52 -3.00 -7.12 8.71
C ARG A 52 -4.00 -8.15 9.17
N HIS A 53 -3.73 -9.43 8.93
CA HIS A 53 -4.62 -10.53 9.30
C HIS A 53 -4.71 -10.72 10.81
N SER A 54 -3.61 -10.53 11.52
CA SER A 54 -3.55 -10.78 12.97
C SER A 54 -4.40 -9.83 13.80
N THR A 55 -4.56 -8.58 13.35
CA THR A 55 -5.35 -7.54 14.05
C THR A 55 -6.58 -7.10 13.27
N HIS A 56 -6.76 -7.59 12.04
CA HIS A 56 -7.76 -7.11 11.07
C HIS A 56 -7.63 -5.61 10.74
N ALA A 57 -6.52 -4.97 11.11
CA ALA A 57 -6.26 -3.57 10.79
C ALA A 57 -6.09 -3.40 9.28
N THR A 58 -6.92 -2.54 8.68
CA THR A 58 -6.90 -2.24 7.24
C THR A 58 -6.60 -0.77 7.02
N ARG A 59 -5.67 -0.47 6.12
CA ARG A 59 -5.34 0.88 5.68
C ARG A 59 -5.29 0.98 4.17
N GLU A 60 -5.76 2.10 3.67
CA GLU A 60 -5.76 2.40 2.24
C GLU A 60 -4.86 3.59 1.98
N TYR A 61 -3.98 3.45 1.00
CA TYR A 61 -3.03 4.48 0.59
C TYR A 61 -3.20 4.78 -0.90
N PRO A 62 -3.30 6.04 -1.31
CA PRO A 62 -3.42 6.40 -2.72
C PRO A 62 -2.11 6.07 -3.48
N LEU A 63 -2.25 5.43 -4.64
CA LEU A 63 -1.19 5.20 -5.62
C LEU A 63 -1.37 6.22 -6.75
N GLY A 64 -0.41 7.12 -6.94
CA GLY A 64 -0.46 8.17 -7.96
C GLY A 64 0.94 8.64 -8.36
N ASP A 65 1.03 9.66 -9.21
CA ASP A 65 2.30 10.16 -9.78
C ASP A 65 3.30 10.68 -8.71
N ALA A 66 2.79 11.04 -7.53
CA ALA A 66 3.57 11.43 -6.35
C ALA A 66 3.57 10.32 -5.26
N GLY A 67 3.46 9.06 -5.68
CA GLY A 67 3.18 7.87 -4.86
C GLY A 67 4.23 7.60 -3.79
N ASP A 68 4.01 8.14 -2.60
CA ASP A 68 4.85 7.90 -1.42
C ASP A 68 4.14 6.97 -0.41
N TRP A 69 3.19 6.15 -0.88
CA TRP A 69 2.39 5.23 -0.05
C TRP A 69 3.28 4.36 0.85
N LEU A 70 4.46 3.96 0.36
CA LEU A 70 5.42 3.19 1.12
C LEU A 70 5.92 3.95 2.35
N GLN A 71 6.15 5.26 2.24
CA GLN A 71 6.58 6.09 3.37
C GLN A 71 5.43 6.27 4.38
N HIS A 72 4.19 6.47 3.90
CA HIS A 72 3.01 6.51 4.75
C HIS A 72 2.81 5.18 5.49
N PHE A 73 2.91 4.06 4.79
CA PHE A 73 2.87 2.73 5.37
C PHE A 73 3.95 2.56 6.44
N LYS A 74 5.21 2.94 6.16
CA LYS A 74 6.29 2.86 7.14
C LYS A 74 5.99 3.68 8.38
N LYS A 75 5.49 4.91 8.23
CA LYS A 75 5.08 5.76 9.35
C LYS A 75 3.95 5.16 10.18
N ASP A 76 2.90 4.63 9.54
CA ASP A 76 1.81 3.94 10.25
C ASP A 76 2.31 2.69 10.96
N LEU A 77 3.16 1.92 10.29
CA LEU A 77 3.78 0.73 10.86
C LEU A 77 4.63 1.10 12.09
N GLU A 78 5.39 2.20 12.01
CA GLU A 78 6.17 2.76 13.11
C GLU A 78 5.30 3.26 14.26
N ALA A 79 4.19 3.91 13.95
CA ALA A 79 3.21 4.40 14.92
C ALA A 79 2.39 3.28 15.61
N GLY A 80 2.63 2.00 15.27
CA GLY A 80 1.87 0.89 15.83
C GLY A 80 0.43 0.83 15.31
N ALA A 81 0.20 1.44 14.16
CA ALA A 81 -1.14 1.67 13.68
C ALA A 81 -1.77 0.31 13.22
N PHE A 82 -0.95 -0.72 12.98
CA PHE A 82 -1.39 -2.09 12.70
C PHE A 82 -1.34 -3.02 13.93
N ASP A 83 -0.96 -2.53 15.11
CA ASP A 83 -0.81 -3.30 16.36
C ASP A 83 -2.13 -3.56 17.10
#